data_AF-A0A1Q6YFE2-F1
#
_entry.id   AF-A0A1Q6YFE2-F1
#
_cell.length_a   1.000
_cell.length_b   1.000
_cell.length_c   1.000
_cell.angle_alpha   90.00
_cell.angle_beta   90.00
_cell.angle_gamma   90.00
#
_symmetry.space_group_name_H-M   'P 1'
#
loop_
_entity.id
_entity.type
_entity.pdbx_description
1 polymer ?
#
loop_
_entity_poly.entity_id
_entity_poly.type
_entity_poly.pdbx_seq_one_letter_code
_entity_poly.pdbx_strand_id
1 'polypeptide(L)' 'MARVPHYKTNVSPYRVQVLDRALAALAILANNSSDCRLAELCPALKLHKSTVHRLMMVLEQHRLVVKNPETGRYRLG' A
#
# COMPACT_ATOMS: atom_id res chain seq x y z
N MET A 1 -6.76 -3.38 22.20
CA MET A 1 -6.53 -2.77 20.87
C MET A 1 -5.33 -1.83 20.99
N ALA A 2 -4.16 -2.27 20.53
CA ALA A 2 -2.93 -1.47 20.64
C ALA A 2 -3.05 -0.24 19.73
N ARG A 3 -3.02 0.95 20.35
CA ARG A 3 -3.09 2.24 19.67
C ARG A 3 -1.77 2.45 18.93
N VAL A 4 -1.81 2.46 17.60
CA VAL A 4 -0.62 2.75 16.78
C VAL A 4 -0.14 4.18 17.12
N PRO A 5 1.13 4.39 17.53
CA PRO A 5 1.62 5.71 17.86
C PRO A 5 1.59 6.60 16.61
N HIS A 6 0.83 7.70 16.65
CA HIS A 6 0.96 8.77 15.66
C HIS A 6 2.27 9.50 15.93
N TYR A 7 3.36 9.08 15.31
CA TYR A 7 4.57 9.88 15.30
C TYR A 7 4.28 11.14 14.48
N LYS A 8 4.35 12.31 15.11
CA LYS A 8 4.43 13.57 14.38
C LYS A 8 5.78 13.55 13.65
N THR A 9 5.75 13.19 12.37
CA THR A 9 6.85 13.47 11.45
C THR A 9 7.12 14.97 11.46
N ASN A 10 8.32 15.37 11.85
CA ASN A 10 8.82 16.66 11.44
C ASN A 10 8.87 16.67 9.90
N VAL A 11 8.36 17.74 9.27
CA VAL A 11 8.30 17.83 7.80
C VAL A 11 9.73 17.91 7.30
N SER A 12 10.26 16.79 6.81
CA SER A 12 11.54 16.76 6.12
C SER A 12 11.46 17.67 4.89
N PRO A 13 12.47 18.52 4.62
CA PRO A 13 12.52 19.30 3.38
C PRO A 13 12.56 18.40 2.13
N TYR A 14 12.92 17.12 2.29
CA TYR A 14 12.89 16.11 1.23
C TYR A 14 11.58 15.32 1.29
N ARG A 15 10.61 15.71 0.46
CA ARG A 15 9.32 15.01 0.34
C ARG A 15 9.28 14.16 -0.93
N VAL A 16 9.39 12.85 -0.77
CA VAL A 16 9.29 11.89 -1.87
C VAL A 16 7.89 11.28 -1.89
N GLN A 17 6.96 11.93 -2.60
CA GLN A 17 5.55 11.56 -2.58
C GLN A 17 5.27 10.09 -2.95
N VAL A 18 6.11 9.50 -3.81
CA VAL A 18 5.95 8.08 -4.20
C VAL A 18 6.25 7.13 -3.03
N LEU A 19 7.17 7.49 -2.14
CA LEU A 19 7.49 6.69 -0.96
C LEU A 19 6.32 6.72 0.04
N ASP A 20 5.75 7.90 0.29
CA ASP A 20 4.56 8.05 1.14
C ASP A 20 3.41 7.18 0.62
N ARG A 21 3.19 7.14 -0.69
CA ARG A 21 2.15 6.32 -1.34
C ARG A 21 2.43 4.83 -1.22
N ALA A 22 3.69 4.41 -1.37
CA ALA A 22 4.08 3.01 -1.22
C ALA A 22 3.89 2.53 0.24
N LEU A 23 4.31 3.34 1.21
CA LEU A 23 4.11 3.05 2.64
C LEU A 23 2.63 3.02 3.01
N ALA A 24 1.81 3.92 2.47
CA ALA A 24 0.37 3.90 2.67
C ALA A 24 -0.28 2.62 2.09
N ALA A 25 0.18 2.15 0.93
CA ALA A 25 -0.29 0.90 0.34
C ALA A 25 0.02 -0.30 1.25
N LEU A 26 1.24 -0.40 1.76
CA LEU A 26 1.63 -1.46 2.70
C LEU A 26 0.82 -1.38 4.00
N ALA A 27 0.59 -0.18 4.53
CA ALA A 27 -0.23 0.02 5.72
C ALA A 27 -1.69 -0.41 5.52
N ILE A 28 -2.27 -0.17 4.33
CA ILE A 28 -3.62 -0.65 4.02
C ILE A 28 -3.63 -2.18 4.01
N LEU A 29 -2.69 -2.83 3.32
CA LEU A 29 -2.60 -4.29 3.30
C LEU A 29 -2.36 -4.89 4.68
N ALA A 30 -1.58 -4.21 5.54
CA ALA A 30 -1.32 -4.64 6.92
C ALA A 30 -2.57 -4.63 7.81
N ASN A 31 -3.44 -3.64 7.62
CA ASN A 31 -4.63 -3.44 8.44
C ASN A 31 -5.86 -4.21 7.95
N ASN A 32 -5.80 -4.81 6.77
CA ASN A 32 -6.88 -5.64 6.25
C ASN A 32 -6.63 -7.11 6.60
N SER A 33 -7.63 -7.73 7.23
CA SER A 33 -7.59 -9.16 7.60
C SER A 33 -7.73 -10.10 6.41
N SER A 34 -8.09 -9.57 5.23
CA SER A 34 -8.35 -10.31 4.00
C SER A 34 -7.64 -9.66 2.80
N ASP A 35 -7.34 -10.46 1.79
CA ASP A 35 -6.63 -10.00 0.58
C ASP A 35 -7.45 -8.94 -0.18
N CYS A 36 -6.79 -7.85 -0.59
CA CYS A 36 -7.41 -6.69 -1.22
C CYS A 36 -7.32 -6.74 -2.75
N ARG A 37 -8.40 -6.39 -3.45
CA ARG A 37 -8.39 -6.14 -4.91
C ARG A 37 -7.80 -4.78 -5.23
N LEU A 38 -7.22 -4.65 -6.43
CA LEU A 38 -6.73 -3.35 -6.92
C LEU A 38 -7.80 -2.24 -6.86
N ALA A 39 -9.05 -2.58 -7.16
CA ALA A 39 -10.17 -1.64 -7.14
C ALA A 39 -10.51 -1.13 -5.73
N GLU A 40 -10.22 -1.92 -4.69
CA GLU A 40 -10.42 -1.54 -3.28
C GLU A 40 -9.29 -0.61 -2.80
N LEU A 41 -8.08 -0.79 -3.36
CA LEU A 41 -6.90 0.03 -3.03
C LEU A 41 -6.95 1.45 -3.64
N CYS A 42 -7.55 1.62 -4.83
CA CYS A 42 -7.68 2.92 -5.50
C CYS A 42 -8.35 4.01 -4.63
N PRO A 43 -9.57 3.80 -4.10
CA PRO A 43 -10.24 4.80 -3.26
C PRO A 43 -9.53 5.00 -1.91
N ALA A 44 -8.98 3.92 -1.33
CA ALA A 44 -8.26 4.00 -0.06
C ALA A 44 -6.97 4.84 -0.16
N LEU A 45 -6.26 4.73 -1.27
CA LEU A 45 -5.04 5.51 -1.55
C LEU A 45 -5.33 6.89 -2.16
N LYS A 46 -6.57 7.13 -2.63
CA LYS A 46 -6.94 8.29 -3.44
C LYS A 46 -6.03 8.46 -4.67
N LEU A 47 -5.75 7.34 -5.35
CA LEU A 47 -4.87 7.28 -6.53
C LEU A 47 -5.59 6.65 -7.71
N HIS A 48 -5.19 7.06 -8.92
CA HIS A 48 -5.67 6.45 -10.15
C HIS A 48 -5.22 4.98 -10.27
N LYS A 49 -6.03 4.16 -10.94
CA LYS A 49 -5.79 2.71 -11.10
C LYS A 49 -4.40 2.40 -11.67
N SER A 50 -3.93 3.15 -12.66
CA SER A 50 -2.59 2.96 -13.25
C SER A 50 -1.47 3.21 -12.24
N THR A 51 -1.63 4.19 -11.34
CA THR A 51 -0.65 4.52 -10.30
C THR A 51 -0.60 3.42 -9.24
N VAL A 52 -1.76 2.98 -8.74
CA VAL A 52 -1.83 1.87 -7.77
C VAL A 52 -1.26 0.60 -8.36
N HIS A 53 -1.59 0.28 -9.61
CA HIS A 53 -1.04 -0.89 -10.30
C HIS A 53 0.50 -0.86 -10.34
N ARG A 54 1.10 0.27 -10.74
CA ARG A 54 2.56 0.43 -10.76
C ARG A 54 3.19 0.27 -9.38
N LEU A 55 2.56 0.82 -8.34
CA LEU A 55 3.03 0.65 -6.96
C LEU A 55 2.99 -0.83 -6.56
N MET A 56 1.88 -1.53 -6.80
CA MET A 56 1.76 -2.95 -6.47
C MET A 56 2.79 -3.80 -7.22
N MET A 57 3.05 -3.53 -8.50
CA MET A 57 4.08 -4.27 -9.25
C MET A 57 5.48 -4.09 -8.64
N VAL A 58 5.85 -2.85 -8.27
CA VAL A 58 7.15 -2.60 -7.66
C VAL A 58 7.25 -3.28 -6.29
N LEU A 59 6.20 -3.18 -5.46
CA LEU A 59 6.16 -3.84 -4.16
C LEU A 59 6.23 -5.37 -4.28
N GLU A 60 5.57 -5.95 -5.28
CA GLU A 60 5.61 -7.37 -5.59
C GLU A 60 7.00 -7.83 -6.05
N GLN A 61 7.65 -7.06 -6.93
CA GLN A 61 9.04 -7.30 -7.34
C GLN A 61 10.02 -7.35 -6.15
N HIS A 62 9.75 -6.54 -5.12
CA HIS A 62 10.54 -6.49 -3.90
C HIS A 62 10.06 -7.45 -2.79
N ARG A 63 9.07 -8.32 -3.06
CA ARG A 63 8.51 -9.29 -2.09
C ARG A 63 8.01 -8.60 -0.81
N LEU A 64 7.39 -7.43 -0.98
CA LEU A 64 6.68 -6.73 0.09
C LEU A 64 5.17 -6.98 0.00
N VAL A 65 4.71 -7.40 -1.18
CA VAL A 65 3.33 -7.72 -1.49
C VAL A 65 3.32 -8.99 -2.35
N VAL A 66 2.34 -9.85 -2.12
CA VAL A 66 2.07 -11.01 -2.98
C VAL A 66 0.74 -10.83 -3.65
N LYS A 67 0.68 -11.07 -4.97
CA LYS A 67 -0.55 -11.16 -5.73
C LYS A 67 -0.97 -12.62 -5.89
N ASN A 68 -2.18 -12.94 -5.48
CA ASN A 68 -2.78 -14.24 -5.77
C ASN A 68 -3.14 -14.31 -7.27
N PRO A 69 -2.60 -15.27 -8.05
CA PRO A 69 -2.82 -15.35 -9.49
C PRO A 69 -4.25 -15.76 -9.87
N GLU A 70 -4.95 -16.50 -9.01
CA GLU A 70 -6.31 -16.98 -9.25
C GLU A 70 -7.35 -15.89 -8.96
N THR A 71 -7.16 -15.15 -7.88
CA THR A 71 -8.16 -14.15 -7.42
C THR A 71 -7.80 -12.71 -7.80
N GLY A 72 -6.56 -12.46 -8.20
CA GLY A 72 -6.03 -11.13 -8.49
C GLY A 72 -5.93 -10.21 -7.26
N ARG A 73 -6.03 -10.78 -6.05
CA ARG A 73 -5.97 -10.04 -4.79
C ARG A 73 -4.54 -9.92 -4.27
N TYR A 74 -4.27 -8.85 -3.54
CA TYR A 74 -2.98 -8.50 -2.95
C TYR A 74 -3.02 -8.67 -1.44
N ARG A 75 -1.93 -9.14 -0.87
CA ARG A 75 -1.70 -9.21 0.58
C ARG A 75 -0.24 -8.89 0.89
N LEU A 76 0.07 -8.57 2.15
CA LEU A 76 1.48 -8.50 2.59
C LEU A 76 2.15 -9.86 2.45
N GLY A 77 3.42 -9.86 2.04
CA GLY A 77 4.23 -11.07 1.94
C GLY A 77 5.53 -10.85 1.20
#